data_AF-A0A452G1D2-F1
#
_entry.id   AF-A0A452G1D2-F1
#
_cell.length_a   1.000
_cell.length_b   1.000
_cell.length_c   1.000
_cell.angle_alpha   90.00
_cell.angle_beta   90.00
_cell.angle_gamma   90.00
#
_symmetry.space_group_name_H-M   'P 1'
#
loop_
_entity.id
_entity.type
_entity.pdbx_description
1 polymer ?
#
loop_
_entity_poly.entity_id
_entity_poly.type
_entity_poly.pdbx_seq_one_letter_code
_entity_poly.pdbx_strand_id
1 'polypeptide(L)'
;MLTFPKNEALCVLWISCIFISVLVQQGTGVFQCDNGVSLPLDNVCDFTDQCGDMSDERQCSDYERCDFEDGLCSMIRDQSLRLGWTKRNGLIGQSPPFYDHNGDTSAHFLSLVSNLDSTSSNISTRVFLPTNNQHACQITFYYFSSQMNGKLMAGFQTTCGGPMQHLWQNTAGLQNRWERNVIEIQSPQRFQVVFQGQMISAQDEAIAIDDLSFSSGCLPADDDILPCQEASNTEKELCHPDRSLCRFDSTDEGLRLCQACGFSFDMCDWVSEPTAGQTSWMRTKAREIPVLEYTPQQDQSSDDEGYCLWVGAKQASTLTHLDSRAYLNSSVCHCLGRSCHLQFYYSMENSVLRVGLSNDKVGIKKL
;
A
#
# COMPACT_ATOMS: atom_id res chain seq x y z
N MET A 1 67.85 9.27 34.88
CA MET A 1 66.98 10.27 35.54
C MET A 1 66.42 11.16 34.44
N LEU A 2 65.22 10.86 33.95
CA LEU A 2 64.37 11.79 33.21
C LEU A 2 62.93 11.36 33.51
N THR A 3 62.25 12.25 34.21
CA THR A 3 60.90 12.14 34.77
C THR A 3 59.86 12.37 33.69
N PHE A 4 58.87 11.48 33.57
CA PHE A 4 57.68 11.70 32.74
C PHE A 4 56.65 12.54 33.50
N PRO A 5 55.93 13.46 32.83
CA PRO A 5 54.93 14.29 33.46
C PRO A 5 53.69 13.47 33.87
N LYS A 6 53.22 13.75 35.08
CA LYS A 6 51.91 13.35 35.62
C LYS A 6 50.80 14.08 34.86
N ASN A 7 49.69 13.36 34.63
CA ASN A 7 48.38 13.82 34.15
C ASN A 7 48.16 13.81 32.63
N GLU A 8 48.10 12.62 32.06
CA GLU A 8 47.24 12.35 30.90
C GLU A 8 46.24 11.28 31.36
N ALA A 9 44.97 11.68 31.52
CA ALA A 9 43.89 10.75 31.77
C ALA A 9 43.67 9.95 30.48
N LEU A 10 44.19 8.71 30.43
CA LEU A 10 43.83 7.74 29.41
C LEU A 10 42.36 7.37 29.61
N CYS A 11 41.49 8.10 28.92
CA CYS A 11 40.08 7.78 28.78
C CYS A 11 39.98 6.58 27.83
N VAL A 12 40.19 5.38 28.37
CA VAL A 12 39.90 4.15 27.63
C VAL A 12 38.38 4.04 27.58
N LEU A 13 37.80 4.37 26.42
CA LEU A 13 36.41 4.05 26.11
C LEU A 13 36.27 2.52 26.06
N TRP A 14 36.01 1.92 27.23
CA TRP A 14 35.50 0.56 27.29
C TRP A 14 34.07 0.61 26.76
N ILE A 15 33.87 0.23 25.49
CA ILE A 15 32.55 -0.17 25.00
C ILE A 15 32.27 -1.51 25.68
N SER A 16 31.69 -1.47 26.89
CA SER A 16 31.03 -2.64 27.44
C SER A 16 29.77 -2.85 26.62
N CYS A 17 29.79 -3.79 25.68
CA CYS A 17 28.56 -4.40 25.17
C CYS A 17 27.92 -5.14 26.33
N ILE A 18 27.14 -4.40 27.13
CA ILE A 18 26.13 -5.00 27.98
C ILE A 18 25.11 -5.54 26.97
N PHE A 19 25.08 -6.86 26.79
CA PHE A 19 23.91 -7.52 26.25
C PHE A 19 22.80 -7.28 27.27
N ILE A 20 22.11 -6.14 27.13
CA ILE A 20 20.75 -6.03 27.63
C ILE A 20 20.00 -6.97 26.69
N SER A 21 19.95 -8.25 27.04
CA SER A 21 18.78 -9.04 26.70
C SER A 21 17.64 -8.19 27.24
N VAL A 22 16.97 -7.46 26.36
CA VAL A 22 15.63 -6.99 26.68
C VAL A 22 14.91 -8.31 26.93
N LEU A 23 14.78 -8.69 28.19
CA LEU A 23 13.64 -9.49 28.59
C LEU A 23 12.49 -8.59 28.18
N VAL A 24 12.00 -8.80 26.95
CA VAL A 24 10.65 -8.44 26.58
C VAL A 24 9.85 -9.02 27.72
N GLN A 25 9.23 -8.14 28.50
CA GLN A 25 8.40 -8.53 29.60
C GLN A 25 7.16 -9.12 28.94
N GLN A 26 7.26 -10.39 28.52
CA GLN A 26 6.23 -11.15 27.84
C GLN A 26 5.01 -11.11 28.78
N GLY A 27 3.94 -10.48 28.30
CA GLY A 27 2.67 -10.45 29.02
C GLY A 27 2.29 -11.87 29.41
N THR A 28 1.96 -12.07 30.68
CA THR A 28 1.69 -13.36 31.31
C THR A 28 0.32 -13.92 30.90
N GLY A 29 0.12 -14.14 29.61
CA GLY A 29 -1.01 -14.89 29.06
C GLY A 29 -0.50 -16.17 28.42
N VAL A 30 -1.14 -17.30 28.73
CA VAL A 30 -0.81 -18.61 28.19
C VAL A 30 -2.08 -19.17 27.55
N PHE A 31 -1.97 -19.60 26.30
CA PHE A 31 -3.01 -20.35 25.60
C PHE A 31 -2.86 -21.84 25.90
N GLN A 32 -3.97 -22.53 26.12
CA GLN A 32 -3.99 -23.95 26.41
C GLN A 32 -4.62 -24.69 25.23
N CYS A 33 -3.81 -25.47 24.52
CA CYS A 33 -4.25 -26.34 23.44
C CYS A 33 -5.22 -27.42 23.96
N ASP A 34 -6.06 -27.96 23.07
CA ASP A 34 -7.00 -29.04 23.41
C ASP A 34 -6.26 -30.31 23.88
N ASN A 35 -5.08 -30.58 23.33
CA ASN A 35 -4.20 -31.68 23.73
C ASN A 35 -3.39 -31.41 25.03
N GLY A 36 -3.55 -30.23 25.64
CA GLY A 36 -2.91 -29.86 26.91
C GLY A 36 -1.53 -29.18 26.79
N VAL A 37 -1.03 -28.93 25.57
CA VAL A 37 0.16 -28.09 25.37
C VAL A 37 -0.15 -26.64 25.75
N SER A 38 0.80 -25.97 26.40
CA SER A 38 0.68 -24.56 26.77
C SER A 38 1.55 -23.72 25.86
N LEU A 39 0.95 -22.75 25.18
CA LEU A 39 1.62 -21.86 24.23
C LEU A 39 1.61 -20.40 24.71
N PRO A 40 2.67 -19.64 24.43
CA PRO A 40 2.62 -18.18 24.47
C PRO A 40 1.49 -17.64 23.57
N LEU A 41 0.85 -16.54 23.99
CA LEU A 41 -0.23 -15.92 23.19
C LEU A 41 0.23 -15.45 21.81
N ASP A 42 1.51 -15.17 21.62
CA ASP A 42 2.01 -14.75 20.32
C ASP A 42 1.98 -15.88 19.28
N ASN A 43 1.89 -17.14 19.69
CA ASN A 43 1.77 -18.31 18.82
C ASN A 43 0.31 -18.65 18.46
N VAL A 44 -0.67 -17.85 18.89
CA VAL A 44 -2.08 -18.13 18.60
C VAL A 44 -2.49 -17.39 17.34
N CYS A 45 -3.18 -18.08 16.43
CA CYS A 45 -3.69 -17.52 15.18
C CYS A 45 -2.60 -16.98 14.25
N ASP A 46 -1.46 -17.66 14.17
CA ASP A 46 -0.28 -17.25 13.43
C ASP A 46 0.04 -18.15 12.22
N PHE A 47 -0.94 -18.91 11.73
CA PHE A 47 -0.83 -19.81 10.56
C PHE A 47 0.09 -21.02 10.75
N THR A 48 0.57 -21.25 11.97
CA THR A 48 1.36 -22.44 12.30
C THR A 48 0.68 -23.24 13.41
N ASP A 49 0.50 -24.53 13.19
CA ASP A 49 -0.03 -25.44 14.21
C ASP A 49 1.09 -25.83 15.19
N GLN A 50 1.31 -25.05 16.24
CA GLN A 50 2.26 -25.43 17.30
C GLN A 50 1.62 -26.37 18.32
N CYS A 51 0.29 -26.37 18.45
CA CYS A 51 -0.40 -27.37 19.25
C CYS A 51 -0.22 -28.79 18.68
N GLY A 52 -0.16 -28.95 17.36
CA GLY A 52 -0.20 -30.24 16.65
C GLY A 52 -1.60 -30.83 16.53
N ASP A 53 -2.63 -30.10 16.98
CA ASP A 53 -4.04 -30.43 16.85
C ASP A 53 -4.87 -29.29 16.23
N MET A 54 -4.22 -28.21 15.80
CA MET A 54 -4.79 -26.96 15.26
C MET A 54 -5.67 -26.17 16.24
N SER A 55 -5.65 -26.44 17.55
CA SER A 55 -6.51 -25.73 18.49
C SER A 55 -6.15 -24.24 18.64
N ASP A 56 -4.87 -23.89 18.45
CA ASP A 56 -4.32 -22.53 18.34
C ASP A 56 -4.81 -21.76 17.10
N GLU A 57 -5.22 -22.45 16.04
CA GLU A 57 -5.59 -21.84 14.75
C GLU A 57 -7.11 -21.83 14.46
N ARG A 58 -7.94 -22.40 15.34
CA ARG A 58 -9.39 -22.56 15.08
C ARG A 58 -10.25 -21.33 15.38
N GLN A 59 -9.90 -20.54 16.38
CA GLN A 59 -10.74 -19.44 16.90
C GLN A 59 -10.06 -18.08 16.72
N CYS A 60 -9.97 -17.63 15.47
CA CYS A 60 -9.21 -16.45 15.09
C CYS A 60 -10.07 -15.32 14.54
N SER A 61 -11.36 -15.28 14.89
CA SER A 61 -12.31 -14.28 14.36
C SER A 61 -12.04 -12.85 14.83
N ASP A 62 -11.33 -12.71 15.96
CA ASP A 62 -10.89 -11.45 16.54
C ASP A 62 -9.48 -11.04 16.08
N TYR A 63 -8.83 -11.85 15.24
CA TYR A 63 -7.56 -11.54 14.60
C TYR A 63 -7.81 -11.09 13.17
N GLU A 64 -7.03 -10.11 12.69
CA GLU A 64 -6.96 -9.82 11.26
C GLU A 64 -5.82 -10.66 10.67
N ARG A 65 -6.13 -11.44 9.64
CA ARG A 65 -5.23 -12.48 9.10
C ARG A 65 -5.12 -12.35 7.58
N CYS A 66 -3.91 -12.50 7.05
CA CYS A 66 -3.64 -12.39 5.62
C CYS A 66 -2.52 -13.36 5.18
N ASP A 67 -2.91 -14.42 4.47
CA ASP A 67 -2.05 -15.45 3.85
C ASP A 67 -1.78 -15.20 2.36
N PHE A 68 -2.33 -14.12 1.79
CA PHE A 68 -2.24 -13.78 0.37
C PHE A 68 -2.84 -14.79 -0.61
N GLU A 69 -3.61 -15.79 -0.19
CA GLU A 69 -4.24 -16.74 -1.13
C GLU A 69 -5.35 -16.09 -1.95
N ASP A 70 -6.15 -15.24 -1.31
CA ASP A 70 -7.29 -14.53 -1.91
C ASP A 70 -7.01 -13.02 -2.11
N GLY A 71 -5.87 -12.70 -2.72
CA GLY A 71 -5.52 -11.35 -3.15
C GLY A 71 -4.47 -10.70 -2.26
N LEU A 72 -4.61 -9.40 -1.98
CA LEU A 72 -3.69 -8.64 -1.11
C LEU A 72 -4.31 -8.30 0.25
N CYS A 73 -5.47 -8.90 0.58
CA CYS A 73 -6.23 -8.56 1.78
C CYS A 73 -6.48 -7.04 1.84
N SER A 74 -6.26 -6.43 3.02
CA SER A 74 -6.34 -4.99 3.25
C SER A 74 -4.99 -4.27 3.03
N MET A 75 -4.02 -4.87 2.32
CA MET A 75 -2.72 -4.24 2.08
C MET A 75 -2.75 -3.28 0.89
N ILE A 76 -2.15 -2.10 1.10
CA ILE A 76 -2.09 -0.99 0.17
C ILE A 76 -0.64 -0.84 -0.31
N ARG A 77 -0.41 -1.03 -1.62
CA ARG A 77 0.90 -0.82 -2.23
C ARG A 77 1.20 0.67 -2.38
N ASP A 78 2.42 1.06 -2.03
CA ASP A 78 2.88 2.43 -2.27
C ASP A 78 2.89 2.73 -3.77
N GLN A 79 2.50 3.95 -4.11
CA GLN A 79 2.28 4.41 -5.48
C GLN A 79 3.59 4.76 -6.21
N SER A 80 4.73 4.62 -5.55
CA SER A 80 6.06 4.92 -6.08
C SER A 80 6.75 3.68 -6.66
N LEU A 81 6.92 3.72 -7.99
CA LEU A 81 7.79 2.90 -8.85
C LEU A 81 7.24 1.56 -9.36
N ARG A 82 7.63 1.28 -10.60
CA ARG A 82 7.14 0.22 -11.50
C ARG A 82 7.53 -1.20 -11.06
N LEU A 83 8.12 -1.36 -9.87
CA LEU A 83 8.83 -2.56 -9.39
C LEU A 83 8.68 -2.67 -7.86
N GLY A 84 7.45 -2.84 -7.39
CA GLY A 84 7.12 -2.96 -5.97
C GLY A 84 6.78 -4.39 -5.54
N TRP A 85 6.23 -4.53 -4.33
CA TRP A 85 5.74 -5.81 -3.81
C TRP A 85 4.73 -6.47 -4.77
N THR A 86 4.94 -7.76 -5.02
CA THR A 86 4.14 -8.57 -5.94
C THR A 86 3.69 -9.87 -5.29
N LYS A 87 2.41 -10.20 -5.45
CA LYS A 87 1.89 -11.53 -5.10
C LYS A 87 2.37 -12.52 -6.16
N ARG A 88 2.99 -13.61 -5.72
CA ARG A 88 3.44 -14.71 -6.58
C ARG A 88 3.49 -16.00 -5.78
N ASN A 89 3.61 -17.12 -6.49
CA ASN A 89 3.89 -18.42 -5.89
C ASN A 89 5.29 -18.93 -6.27
N GLY A 90 5.60 -20.12 -5.78
CA GLY A 90 6.86 -20.81 -6.03
C GLY A 90 7.06 -21.30 -7.47
N LEU A 91 5.97 -21.53 -8.21
CA LEU A 91 6.00 -22.11 -9.56
C LEU A 91 6.40 -21.13 -10.66
N ILE A 92 6.07 -19.83 -10.51
CA ILE A 92 6.11 -18.85 -11.61
C ILE A 92 7.36 -17.94 -11.55
N GLY A 93 8.15 -17.98 -10.46
CA GLY A 93 9.27 -17.04 -10.29
C GLY A 93 10.66 -17.64 -10.47
N GLN A 94 11.57 -16.81 -11.00
CA GLN A 94 12.98 -17.15 -11.25
C GLN A 94 13.87 -16.92 -10.02
N SER A 95 13.31 -16.38 -8.94
CA SER A 95 14.04 -16.05 -7.70
C SER A 95 13.37 -16.73 -6.50
N PRO A 96 14.12 -17.08 -5.44
CA PRO A 96 13.55 -17.62 -4.21
C PRO A 96 12.60 -16.60 -3.52
N PRO A 97 11.77 -17.03 -2.55
CA PRO A 97 11.49 -18.42 -2.20
C PRO A 97 10.71 -19.14 -3.31
N PHE A 98 10.78 -20.48 -3.31
CA PHE A 98 10.12 -21.36 -4.29
C PHE A 98 8.94 -22.13 -3.67
N TYR A 99 8.54 -21.75 -2.47
CA TYR A 99 7.44 -22.27 -1.68
C TYR A 99 7.01 -21.17 -0.71
N ASP A 100 5.74 -21.15 -0.34
CA ASP A 100 5.19 -20.29 0.72
C ASP A 100 5.80 -20.64 2.08
N HIS A 101 5.38 -19.97 3.14
CA HIS A 101 5.84 -20.28 4.49
C HIS A 101 5.58 -21.75 4.90
N ASN A 102 4.44 -22.35 4.51
CA ASN A 102 4.06 -23.72 4.85
C ASN A 102 4.72 -24.81 3.98
N GLY A 103 5.50 -24.44 2.96
CA GLY A 103 6.20 -25.38 2.07
C GLY A 103 5.41 -25.78 0.82
N ASP A 104 4.28 -25.15 0.53
CA ASP A 104 3.49 -25.30 -0.69
C ASP A 104 4.04 -24.40 -1.81
N THR A 105 4.35 -25.03 -2.95
CA THR A 105 4.85 -24.34 -4.14
C THR A 105 3.76 -23.55 -4.90
N SER A 106 2.50 -23.93 -4.72
CA SER A 106 1.33 -23.37 -5.42
C SER A 106 0.65 -22.23 -4.67
N ALA A 107 0.82 -22.20 -3.36
CA ALA A 107 0.43 -21.11 -2.46
C ALA A 107 1.24 -19.84 -2.75
N HIS A 108 0.66 -18.71 -2.38
CA HIS A 108 1.07 -17.38 -2.72
C HIS A 108 1.66 -16.64 -1.52
N PHE A 109 2.64 -15.80 -1.81
CA PHE A 109 3.24 -14.90 -0.86
C PHE A 109 3.54 -13.56 -1.54
N LEU A 110 3.83 -12.56 -0.74
CA LEU A 110 4.31 -11.28 -1.25
C LEU A 110 5.82 -11.29 -1.38
N SER A 111 6.30 -10.96 -2.58
CA SER A 111 7.73 -10.93 -2.88
C SER A 111 8.12 -9.60 -3.50
N LEU A 112 9.30 -9.13 -3.10
CA LEU A 112 10.04 -8.04 -3.69
C LEU A 112 11.32 -8.62 -4.29
N VAL A 113 11.51 -8.46 -5.61
CA VAL A 113 12.69 -8.94 -6.34
C VAL A 113 13.53 -7.76 -6.81
N SER A 114 14.85 -7.88 -6.66
CA SER A 114 15.81 -6.85 -7.07
C SER A 114 15.74 -6.57 -8.57
N ASN A 115 15.73 -5.29 -8.95
CA ASN A 115 15.84 -4.83 -10.33
C ASN A 115 16.67 -3.52 -10.37
N LEU A 116 17.25 -3.22 -11.54
CA LEU A 116 18.28 -2.21 -11.77
C LEU A 116 17.86 -0.77 -11.40
N ASP A 117 16.56 -0.48 -11.34
CA ASP A 117 16.04 0.89 -11.31
C ASP A 117 15.46 1.35 -9.95
N SER A 118 15.37 0.47 -8.93
CA SER A 118 14.78 0.82 -7.64
C SER A 118 15.47 0.15 -6.46
N THR A 119 15.86 0.95 -5.47
CA THR A 119 16.56 0.47 -4.27
C THR A 119 15.63 0.19 -3.09
N SER A 120 14.36 0.64 -3.11
CA SER A 120 13.42 0.47 -1.99
C SER A 120 11.96 0.46 -2.44
N SER A 121 11.12 -0.33 -1.78
CA SER A 121 9.66 -0.37 -1.99
C SER A 121 8.91 -0.60 -0.67
N ASN A 122 7.78 0.10 -0.52
CA ASN A 122 6.92 0.00 0.66
C ASN A 122 5.60 -0.70 0.32
N ILE A 123 5.08 -1.45 1.28
CA ILE A 123 3.69 -1.87 1.31
C ILE A 123 3.13 -1.58 2.72
N SER A 124 1.91 -1.05 2.76
CA SER A 124 1.26 -0.65 4.00
C SER A 124 0.01 -1.49 4.24
N THR A 125 -0.39 -1.62 5.49
CA THR A 125 -1.68 -2.22 5.86
C THR A 125 -2.79 -1.18 5.78
N ARG A 126 -4.02 -1.60 6.11
CA ARG A 126 -5.08 -0.70 6.53
C ARG A 126 -4.71 0.09 7.80
N VAL A 127 -5.59 1.01 8.19
CA VAL A 127 -5.39 1.83 9.39
C VAL A 127 -5.97 1.13 10.63
N PHE A 128 -5.23 1.19 11.73
CA PHE A 128 -5.62 0.75 13.05
C PHE A 128 -5.85 1.95 13.99
N LEU A 129 -6.72 1.76 14.98
CA LEU A 129 -7.01 2.71 16.04
C LEU A 129 -5.86 2.81 17.04
N PRO A 130 -5.79 3.89 17.85
CA PRO A 130 -4.81 4.00 18.93
C PRO A 130 -4.82 2.77 19.85
N THR A 131 -3.63 2.28 20.18
CA THR A 131 -3.47 1.13 21.08
C THR A 131 -3.79 1.55 22.52
N ASN A 132 -4.31 0.62 23.31
CA ASN A 132 -4.55 0.83 24.74
C ASN A 132 -3.77 -0.19 25.57
N ASN A 133 -3.71 0.02 26.89
CA ASN A 133 -2.98 -0.88 27.80
C ASN A 133 -3.79 -2.13 28.20
N GLN A 134 -5.00 -2.32 27.67
CA GLN A 134 -5.84 -3.48 28.00
C GLN A 134 -5.48 -4.69 27.13
N HIS A 135 -5.21 -4.46 25.84
CA HIS A 135 -4.76 -5.48 24.90
C HIS A 135 -3.59 -4.95 24.08
N ALA A 136 -2.44 -5.62 24.16
CA ALA A 136 -1.27 -5.27 23.37
C ALA A 136 -1.57 -5.56 21.88
N CYS A 137 -1.41 -4.56 21.02
CA CYS A 137 -1.44 -4.79 19.57
C CYS A 137 -0.12 -5.43 19.15
N GLN A 138 -0.19 -6.69 18.76
CA GLN A 138 0.91 -7.49 18.28
C GLN A 138 0.69 -7.89 16.83
N ILE A 139 1.78 -7.91 16.08
CA ILE A 139 1.83 -8.37 14.69
C ILE A 139 2.82 -9.52 14.62
N THR A 140 2.36 -10.64 14.07
CA THR A 140 3.18 -11.77 13.69
C THR A 140 3.21 -11.84 12.16
N PHE A 141 4.37 -12.10 11.60
CA PHE A 141 4.52 -12.35 10.17
C PHE A 141 5.74 -13.23 9.91
N TYR A 142 5.72 -13.90 8.77
CA TYR A 142 6.85 -14.68 8.30
C TYR A 142 7.55 -13.92 7.18
N TYR A 143 8.88 -14.00 7.17
CA TYR A 143 9.68 -13.33 6.16
C TYR A 143 10.79 -14.24 5.63
N PHE A 144 11.16 -14.02 4.38
CA PHE A 144 12.26 -14.69 3.70
C PHE A 144 13.22 -13.65 3.15
N SER A 145 14.53 -13.93 3.19
CA SER A 145 15.55 -13.05 2.61
C SER A 145 16.67 -13.87 1.98
N SER A 146 16.84 -13.78 0.65
CA SER A 146 17.71 -14.70 -0.07
C SER A 146 19.22 -14.49 0.11
N GLN A 147 19.72 -13.25 0.31
CA GLN A 147 21.15 -12.94 0.56
C GLN A 147 21.38 -11.58 1.26
N MET A 148 22.67 -11.32 1.58
CA MET A 148 23.25 -10.36 2.55
C MET A 148 22.85 -8.89 2.43
N ASN A 149 22.31 -8.44 1.29
CA ASN A 149 22.07 -7.02 1.02
C ASN A 149 20.60 -6.62 1.00
N GLY A 150 19.68 -7.59 1.10
CA GLY A 150 18.26 -7.35 1.28
C GLY A 150 17.95 -6.95 2.73
N LYS A 151 17.37 -5.76 2.91
CA LYS A 151 16.88 -5.27 4.20
C LYS A 151 15.37 -5.18 4.18
N LEU A 152 14.71 -5.99 4.99
CA LEU A 152 13.31 -5.83 5.32
C LEU A 152 13.20 -5.06 6.63
N MET A 153 12.51 -3.94 6.60
CA MET A 153 12.18 -3.13 7.76
C MET A 153 10.67 -3.14 7.97
N ALA A 154 10.25 -3.23 9.22
CA ALA A 154 8.87 -3.08 9.63
C ALA A 154 8.75 -1.93 10.63
N GLY A 155 7.69 -1.16 10.49
CA GLY A 155 7.41 0.00 11.31
C GLY A 155 5.97 0.45 11.17
N PHE A 156 5.66 1.63 11.70
CA PHE A 156 4.34 2.22 11.52
C PHE A 156 4.41 3.71 11.18
N GLN A 157 3.36 4.21 10.57
CA GLN A 157 3.16 5.63 10.28
C GLN A 157 1.86 6.10 10.92
N THR A 158 1.87 7.28 11.54
CA THR A 158 0.67 7.89 12.11
C THR A 158 0.10 9.02 11.25
N THR A 159 0.79 9.42 10.19
CA THR A 159 0.38 10.48 9.27
C THR A 159 0.61 10.08 7.81
N CYS A 160 -0.23 10.57 6.91
CA CYS A 160 -0.11 10.31 5.46
C CYS A 160 1.23 10.80 4.93
N GLY A 161 2.00 9.92 4.28
CA GLY A 161 3.33 10.24 3.75
C GLY A 161 4.35 10.65 4.83
N GLY A 162 4.02 10.45 6.11
CA GLY A 162 4.89 10.75 7.24
C GLY A 162 6.09 9.80 7.32
N PRO A 163 7.10 10.13 8.15
CA PRO A 163 8.21 9.22 8.39
C PRO A 163 7.70 7.93 9.04
N MET A 164 8.21 6.79 8.57
CA MET A 164 7.99 5.51 9.23
C MET A 164 8.76 5.46 10.55
N GLN A 165 8.06 5.21 11.66
CA GLN A 165 8.69 4.87 12.92
C GLN A 165 9.18 3.43 12.85
N HIS A 166 10.49 3.26 12.87
CA HIS A 166 11.15 1.96 12.80
C HIS A 166 10.91 1.15 14.07
N LEU A 167 10.42 -0.08 13.91
CA LEU A 167 10.25 -1.05 15.00
C LEU A 167 11.19 -2.23 14.88
N TRP A 168 11.45 -2.69 13.66
CA TRP A 168 12.23 -3.89 13.41
C TRP A 168 12.92 -3.87 12.05
N GLN A 169 14.06 -4.54 11.97
CA GLN A 169 14.74 -4.90 10.73
C GLN A 169 15.24 -6.35 10.80
N ASN A 170 15.27 -7.03 9.65
CA ASN A 170 15.92 -8.32 9.56
C ASN A 170 17.42 -8.23 9.88
N THR A 171 17.97 -9.27 10.49
CA THR A 171 19.41 -9.35 10.75
C THR A 171 20.14 -9.74 9.46
N ALA A 172 21.27 -9.09 9.18
CA ALA A 172 22.11 -9.44 8.04
C ALA A 172 22.69 -10.87 8.22
N GLY A 173 22.39 -11.77 7.27
CA GLY A 173 22.89 -13.14 7.29
C GLY A 173 22.29 -14.01 6.18
N LEU A 174 22.98 -15.10 5.84
CA LEU A 174 22.51 -16.09 4.87
C LEU A 174 21.40 -16.95 5.50
N GLN A 175 20.15 -16.56 5.30
CA GLN A 175 18.98 -17.35 5.72
C GLN A 175 18.01 -17.51 4.55
N ASN A 176 18.32 -18.46 3.67
CA ASN A 176 17.41 -18.95 2.62
C ASN A 176 16.29 -19.81 3.21
N ARG A 177 15.56 -19.27 4.19
CA ARG A 177 14.45 -19.92 4.86
C ARG A 177 13.47 -18.87 5.37
N TRP A 178 12.23 -19.30 5.57
CA TRP A 178 11.23 -18.51 6.26
C TRP A 178 11.61 -18.37 7.74
N GLU A 179 11.51 -17.15 8.25
CA GLU A 179 11.77 -16.78 9.64
C GLU A 179 10.54 -16.07 10.18
N ARG A 180 10.19 -16.38 11.41
CA ARG A 180 9.05 -15.79 12.12
C ARG A 180 9.50 -14.52 12.84
N ASN A 181 8.69 -13.47 12.78
CA ASN A 181 8.92 -12.28 13.56
C ASN A 181 7.65 -11.78 14.25
N VAL A 182 7.82 -11.22 15.45
CA VAL A 182 6.74 -10.70 16.28
C VAL A 182 7.09 -9.27 16.70
N ILE A 183 6.16 -8.34 16.50
CA ILE A 183 6.33 -6.93 16.84
C ILE A 183 5.15 -6.50 17.71
N GLU A 184 5.45 -5.98 18.90
CA GLU A 184 4.47 -5.26 19.71
C GLU A 184 4.45 -3.79 19.30
N ILE A 185 3.26 -3.26 19.03
CA ILE A 185 3.03 -1.87 18.65
C ILE A 185 2.33 -1.14 19.78
N GLN A 186 2.88 0.03 20.12
CA GLN A 186 2.27 0.99 21.02
C GLN A 186 2.22 2.34 20.32
N SER A 187 1.00 2.78 20.00
CA SER A 187 0.75 4.06 19.33
C SER A 187 -0.42 4.81 20.01
N PRO A 188 -0.22 6.05 20.48
CA PRO A 188 -1.29 6.89 21.00
C PRO A 188 -2.18 7.49 19.90
N GLN A 189 -1.84 7.25 18.63
CA GLN A 189 -2.52 7.76 17.45
C GLN A 189 -2.95 6.61 16.54
N ARG A 190 -3.88 6.88 15.63
CA ARG A 190 -4.16 5.99 14.51
C ARG A 190 -2.87 5.72 13.75
N PHE A 191 -2.70 4.50 13.27
CA PHE A 191 -1.47 4.09 12.61
C PHE A 191 -1.74 3.07 11.51
N GLN A 192 -0.86 3.02 10.51
CA GLN A 192 -0.77 1.91 9.57
C GLN A 192 0.60 1.28 9.72
N VAL A 193 0.68 -0.02 9.47
CA VAL A 193 1.94 -0.76 9.53
C VAL A 193 2.55 -0.73 8.13
N VAL A 194 3.85 -0.51 8.08
CA VAL A 194 4.60 -0.38 6.82
C VAL A 194 5.73 -1.39 6.81
N PHE A 195 5.76 -2.18 5.75
CA PHE A 195 6.87 -3.06 5.40
C PHE A 195 7.66 -2.41 4.27
N GLN A 196 8.92 -2.07 4.55
CA GLN A 196 9.84 -1.48 3.61
C GLN A 196 10.92 -2.51 3.26
N GLY A 197 10.94 -2.94 2.01
CA GLY A 197 12.03 -3.75 1.46
C GLY A 197 13.03 -2.85 0.74
N GLN A 198 14.30 -2.95 1.12
CA GLN A 198 15.42 -2.27 0.47
C GLN A 198 16.38 -3.33 -0.08
N MET A 199 16.76 -3.20 -1.35
CA MET A 199 17.72 -4.09 -2.01
C MET A 199 18.74 -3.26 -2.78
N ILE A 200 19.99 -3.71 -2.75
CA ILE A 200 21.07 -3.15 -3.55
C ILE A 200 21.22 -4.08 -4.75
N SER A 201 20.95 -3.55 -5.95
CA SER A 201 20.93 -4.26 -7.24
C SER A 201 21.89 -5.45 -7.33
N ALA A 202 21.37 -6.64 -7.04
CA ALA A 202 22.02 -7.92 -7.26
C ALA A 202 21.02 -8.87 -7.94
N GLN A 203 21.53 -9.72 -8.83
CA GLN A 203 20.71 -10.65 -9.59
C GLN A 203 20.26 -11.79 -8.67
N ASP A 204 19.00 -12.22 -8.80
CA ASP A 204 18.38 -13.32 -8.05
C ASP A 204 18.24 -13.10 -6.52
N GLU A 205 18.25 -11.83 -6.09
CA GLU A 205 17.92 -11.45 -4.70
C GLU A 205 16.43 -11.14 -4.53
N ALA A 206 15.85 -11.66 -3.44
CA ALA A 206 14.46 -11.48 -3.13
C ALA A 206 14.22 -11.41 -1.62
N ILE A 207 13.28 -10.56 -1.26
CA ILE A 207 12.66 -10.49 0.06
C ILE A 207 11.22 -10.97 -0.12
N ALA A 208 10.72 -11.78 0.80
CA ALA A 208 9.30 -12.12 0.82
C ALA A 208 8.71 -11.98 2.22
N ILE A 209 7.40 -11.76 2.27
CA ILE A 209 6.60 -11.78 3.48
C ILE A 209 5.37 -12.66 3.23
N ASP A 210 4.93 -13.32 4.28
CA ASP A 210 3.81 -14.24 4.26
C ASP A 210 3.11 -14.26 5.62
N ASP A 211 1.90 -14.80 5.66
CA ASP A 211 1.16 -15.13 6.89
C ASP A 211 1.14 -13.98 7.93
N LEU A 212 0.58 -12.84 7.56
CA LEU A 212 0.41 -11.74 8.50
C LEU A 212 -0.76 -11.98 9.43
N SER A 213 -0.51 -11.88 10.73
CA SER A 213 -1.51 -11.96 11.78
C SER A 213 -1.43 -10.76 12.71
N PHE A 214 -2.56 -10.09 12.88
CA PHE A 214 -2.73 -8.98 13.82
C PHE A 214 -3.59 -9.48 14.97
N SER A 215 -3.03 -9.44 16.17
CA SER A 215 -3.74 -9.81 17.41
C SER A 215 -5.00 -8.98 17.63
N SER A 216 -5.89 -9.47 18.49
CA SER A 216 -7.12 -8.76 18.88
C SER A 216 -6.92 -7.39 19.54
N GLY A 217 -5.69 -7.05 19.96
CA GLY A 217 -5.33 -5.69 20.38
C GLY A 217 -5.23 -4.68 19.23
N CYS A 218 -5.12 -5.14 17.98
CA CYS A 218 -5.01 -4.30 16.80
C CYS A 218 -6.40 -4.01 16.21
N LEU A 219 -7.06 -2.99 16.77
CA LEU A 219 -8.43 -2.65 16.37
C LEU A 219 -8.43 -1.89 15.03
N PRO A 220 -9.09 -2.39 13.96
CA PRO A 220 -9.14 -1.72 12.68
C PRO A 220 -9.96 -0.42 12.74
N ALA A 221 -9.58 0.56 11.92
CA ALA A 221 -10.38 1.75 11.68
C ALA A 221 -11.42 1.50 10.56
N ASP A 222 -12.61 2.06 10.71
CA ASP A 222 -13.69 1.92 9.71
C ASP A 222 -13.43 2.72 8.43
N ASP A 223 -12.69 3.81 8.53
CA ASP A 223 -12.53 4.81 7.48
C ASP A 223 -11.19 4.73 6.74
N ASP A 224 -10.27 3.85 7.15
CA ASP A 224 -8.91 3.69 6.60
C ASP A 224 -8.14 5.01 6.37
N ILE A 225 -8.50 6.06 7.14
CA ILE A 225 -7.91 7.39 7.03
C ILE A 225 -6.87 7.60 8.13
N LEU A 226 -5.63 7.87 7.72
CA LEU A 226 -4.63 8.49 8.59
C LEU A 226 -4.85 10.01 8.64
N PRO A 227 -4.55 10.66 9.78
CA PRO A 227 -4.52 12.11 9.82
C PRO A 227 -3.39 12.62 8.92
N CYS A 228 -3.75 13.12 7.75
CA CYS A 228 -2.83 13.89 6.94
C CYS A 228 -2.68 15.26 7.62
N GLN A 229 -1.45 15.77 7.79
CA GLN A 229 -1.31 17.17 8.17
C GLN A 229 -1.78 18.04 7.01
N GLU A 230 -3.06 18.41 7.04
CA GLU A 230 -3.49 19.62 6.35
C GLU A 230 -2.76 20.79 7.00
N ALA A 231 -2.28 21.73 6.19
CA ALA A 231 -1.86 23.01 6.68
C ALA A 231 -3.08 23.68 7.35
N SER A 232 -3.15 23.56 8.68
CA SER A 232 -3.96 24.32 9.64
C SER A 232 -5.26 24.97 9.09
N ASN A 233 -6.40 24.41 9.50
CA ASN A 233 -7.69 25.07 9.72
C ASN A 233 -7.91 26.38 8.95
N THR A 234 -8.56 26.30 7.80
CA THR A 234 -9.46 27.37 7.38
C THR A 234 -10.80 26.68 7.10
N GLU A 235 -11.87 27.23 7.64
CA GLU A 235 -13.24 26.72 7.49
C GLU A 235 -13.53 26.30 6.05
N LYS A 236 -14.37 25.27 5.89
CA LYS A 236 -14.99 24.86 4.62
C LYS A 236 -15.60 26.08 3.92
N GLU A 237 -14.80 26.78 3.14
CA GLU A 237 -15.30 27.72 2.15
C GLU A 237 -15.41 26.92 0.86
N LEU A 238 -16.61 26.42 0.61
CA LEU A 238 -16.99 25.87 -0.67
C LEU A 238 -16.62 26.92 -1.72
N CYS A 239 -15.73 26.60 -2.66
CA CYS A 239 -15.38 27.53 -3.73
C CYS A 239 -16.65 27.87 -4.53
N HIS A 240 -17.30 28.98 -4.18
CA HIS A 240 -18.25 29.62 -5.08
C HIS A 240 -17.42 30.21 -6.22
N PRO A 241 -17.63 29.80 -7.48
CA PRO A 241 -16.86 30.34 -8.59
C PRO A 241 -17.06 31.86 -8.62
N ASP A 242 -15.96 32.59 -8.46
CA ASP A 242 -15.97 34.04 -8.44
C ASP A 242 -16.34 34.57 -9.82
N ARG A 243 -17.63 34.92 -9.97
CA ARG A 243 -18.21 35.48 -11.19
C ARG A 243 -17.52 36.76 -11.66
N SER A 244 -16.68 37.40 -10.84
CA SER A 244 -16.00 38.66 -11.19
C SER A 244 -14.75 38.48 -12.07
N LEU A 245 -14.16 37.29 -12.11
CA LEU A 245 -13.00 36.98 -12.97
C LEU A 245 -13.40 36.43 -14.35
N CYS A 246 -14.69 36.14 -14.57
CA CYS A 246 -15.23 35.70 -15.86
C CYS A 246 -15.75 36.91 -16.66
N ARG A 247 -14.88 37.85 -17.03
CA ARG A 247 -15.23 38.92 -17.98
C ARG A 247 -14.54 38.64 -19.31
N PHE A 248 -15.24 37.93 -20.18
CA PHE A 248 -14.90 37.76 -21.58
C PHE A 248 -15.55 38.91 -22.35
N ASP A 249 -14.75 39.89 -22.78
CA ASP A 249 -15.21 40.86 -23.77
C ASP A 249 -15.14 40.17 -25.14
N SER A 250 -16.31 39.98 -25.73
CA SER A 250 -16.51 39.21 -26.94
C SER A 250 -15.98 39.99 -28.14
N THR A 251 -14.90 39.53 -28.79
CA THR A 251 -14.68 39.74 -30.24
C THR A 251 -13.56 38.90 -30.85
N ASP A 252 -12.87 38.01 -30.12
CA ASP A 252 -11.81 37.17 -30.70
C ASP A 252 -11.93 35.70 -30.28
N GLU A 253 -11.48 34.78 -31.14
CA GLU A 253 -11.72 33.33 -31.25
C GLU A 253 -11.47 32.43 -30.00
N GLY A 254 -11.92 32.77 -28.79
CA GLY A 254 -11.64 31.96 -27.59
C GLY A 254 -12.77 31.98 -26.57
N LEU A 255 -13.71 31.05 -26.70
CA LEU A 255 -14.81 30.87 -25.73
C LEU A 255 -14.82 29.42 -25.22
N ARG A 256 -13.96 29.13 -24.24
CA ARG A 256 -14.11 27.96 -23.37
C ARG A 256 -14.36 28.39 -21.93
N LEU A 257 -15.64 28.28 -21.59
CA LEU A 257 -16.26 28.65 -20.32
C LEU A 257 -15.80 27.69 -19.20
N CYS A 258 -15.54 28.21 -18.00
CA CYS A 258 -15.29 27.42 -16.80
C CYS A 258 -16.58 26.70 -16.32
N GLN A 259 -17.06 25.73 -17.10
CA GLN A 259 -18.24 24.92 -16.78
C GLN A 259 -17.82 23.48 -16.48
N ALA A 260 -18.56 22.81 -15.58
CA ALA A 260 -18.39 21.39 -15.32
C ALA A 260 -18.45 20.60 -16.65
N CYS A 261 -17.47 19.72 -16.87
CA CYS A 261 -17.42 18.91 -18.07
C CYS A 261 -18.43 17.76 -18.01
N GLY A 262 -19.55 17.92 -18.71
CA GLY A 262 -20.59 16.88 -18.85
C GLY A 262 -20.46 16.03 -20.12
N PHE A 263 -19.36 16.16 -20.88
CA PHE A 263 -19.10 15.49 -22.16
C PHE A 263 -20.21 15.63 -23.23
N SER A 264 -21.18 16.53 -23.05
CA SER A 264 -22.33 16.65 -23.95
C SER A 264 -21.97 17.13 -25.35
N PHE A 265 -20.86 17.86 -25.49
CA PHE A 265 -20.40 18.43 -26.76
C PHE A 265 -19.05 17.86 -27.22
N ASP A 266 -18.07 17.75 -26.32
CA ASP A 266 -16.72 17.25 -26.62
C ASP A 266 -16.08 16.53 -25.42
N MET A 267 -14.77 16.27 -25.50
CA MET A 267 -13.98 15.67 -24.42
C MET A 267 -13.51 16.69 -23.36
N CYS A 268 -13.89 17.98 -23.43
CA CYS A 268 -13.43 19.06 -22.55
C CYS A 268 -11.89 19.08 -22.32
N ASP A 269 -11.13 19.02 -23.41
CA ASP A 269 -9.66 18.95 -23.40
C ASP A 269 -9.04 17.72 -22.72
N TRP A 270 -9.85 16.71 -22.41
CA TRP A 270 -9.33 15.41 -22.05
C TRP A 270 -8.85 14.66 -23.30
N VAL A 271 -7.61 14.19 -23.24
CA VAL A 271 -6.94 13.47 -24.31
C VAL A 271 -6.76 12.01 -23.88
N SER A 272 -7.28 11.09 -24.69
CA SER A 272 -6.91 9.69 -24.56
C SER A 272 -5.62 9.44 -25.33
N GLU A 273 -4.64 8.80 -24.69
CA GLU A 273 -3.37 8.43 -25.33
C GLU A 273 -3.45 6.98 -25.83
N PRO A 274 -3.60 6.73 -27.15
CA PRO A 274 -3.58 5.37 -27.68
C PRO A 274 -2.13 4.90 -27.87
N THR A 275 -1.68 3.95 -27.05
CA THR A 275 -0.49 3.15 -27.37
C THR A 275 -0.88 2.06 -28.38
N ALA A 276 -0.03 1.80 -29.38
CA ALA A 276 -0.33 0.85 -30.45
C ALA A 276 -0.72 -0.54 -29.88
N GLY A 277 -1.97 -0.96 -30.10
CA GLY A 277 -2.52 -2.24 -29.62
C GLY A 277 -3.23 -2.22 -28.26
N GLN A 278 -3.38 -1.06 -27.60
CA GLN A 278 -4.07 -0.91 -26.31
C GLN A 278 -5.46 -0.27 -26.42
N THR A 279 -6.34 -0.57 -25.45
CA THR A 279 -7.69 0.00 -25.31
C THR A 279 -7.64 1.50 -25.04
N SER A 280 -8.46 2.30 -25.74
CA SER A 280 -8.55 3.76 -25.57
C SER A 280 -9.90 4.19 -24.98
N TRP A 281 -9.94 5.36 -24.34
CA TRP A 281 -11.18 5.94 -23.86
C TRP A 281 -12.00 6.47 -25.03
N MET A 282 -13.30 6.16 -25.03
CA MET A 282 -14.23 6.54 -26.07
C MET A 282 -15.38 7.34 -25.45
N ARG A 283 -15.66 8.52 -26.01
CA ARG A 283 -16.89 9.24 -25.70
C ARG A 283 -18.06 8.49 -26.31
N THR A 284 -18.98 8.03 -25.48
CA THR A 284 -20.09 7.16 -25.89
C THR A 284 -21.38 7.61 -25.20
N LYS A 285 -22.51 7.52 -25.89
CA LYS A 285 -23.81 7.73 -25.26
C LYS A 285 -24.07 6.61 -24.28
N ALA A 286 -24.64 6.90 -23.11
CA ALA A 286 -24.91 5.90 -22.08
C ALA A 286 -25.69 4.68 -22.64
N ARG A 287 -26.68 4.93 -23.50
CA ARG A 287 -27.49 3.89 -24.16
C ARG A 287 -26.77 3.03 -25.21
N GLU A 288 -25.64 3.50 -25.73
CA GLU A 288 -24.86 2.80 -26.77
C GLU A 288 -23.79 1.89 -26.17
N ILE A 289 -23.59 1.96 -24.85
CA ILE A 289 -22.72 1.05 -24.11
C ILE A 289 -23.39 -0.33 -24.10
N PRO A 290 -22.67 -1.42 -24.44
CA PRO A 290 -23.22 -2.77 -24.38
C PRO A 290 -23.88 -3.04 -23.02
N VAL A 291 -25.12 -3.52 -23.04
CA VAL A 291 -25.85 -3.89 -21.83
C VAL A 291 -25.24 -5.16 -21.27
N LEU A 292 -24.28 -4.98 -20.36
CA LEU A 292 -23.87 -6.01 -19.41
C LEU A 292 -24.65 -5.73 -18.11
N GLU A 293 -24.78 -6.75 -17.26
CA GLU A 293 -25.67 -6.77 -16.09
C GLU A 293 -25.42 -5.61 -15.09
N TYR A 294 -24.31 -4.85 -15.25
CA TYR A 294 -23.87 -3.78 -14.35
C TYR A 294 -23.45 -2.45 -15.04
N THR A 295 -23.72 -2.26 -16.35
CA THR A 295 -23.43 -0.96 -17.01
C THR A 295 -24.51 0.08 -16.67
N PRO A 296 -24.15 1.29 -16.18
CA PRO A 296 -25.14 2.33 -15.89
C PRO A 296 -25.82 2.78 -17.18
N GLN A 297 -27.14 2.58 -17.27
CA GLN A 297 -27.95 2.98 -18.43
C GLN A 297 -28.35 4.46 -18.43
N GLN A 298 -27.94 5.22 -17.41
CA GLN A 298 -28.23 6.63 -17.23
C GLN A 298 -26.97 7.35 -16.74
N ASP A 299 -26.74 8.55 -17.25
CA ASP A 299 -25.71 9.42 -16.70
C ASP A 299 -26.18 10.09 -15.38
N GLN A 300 -25.30 10.89 -14.76
CA GLN A 300 -25.61 11.62 -13.51
C GLN A 300 -26.77 12.61 -13.63
N SER A 301 -27.17 12.98 -14.84
CA SER A 301 -28.33 13.85 -15.07
C SER A 301 -29.64 13.08 -15.19
N SER A 302 -29.62 11.75 -15.03
CA SER A 302 -30.77 10.86 -15.24
C SER A 302 -31.33 10.95 -16.67
N ASP A 303 -30.48 11.34 -17.62
CA ASP A 303 -30.80 11.48 -19.04
C ASP A 303 -30.18 10.29 -19.80
N ASP A 304 -30.99 9.59 -20.60
CA ASP A 304 -30.54 8.47 -21.45
C ASP A 304 -29.90 8.97 -22.76
N GLU A 305 -29.93 10.27 -23.02
CA GLU A 305 -29.16 10.96 -24.07
C GLU A 305 -27.78 11.46 -23.60
N GLY A 306 -27.43 11.20 -22.33
CA GLY A 306 -26.18 11.57 -21.69
C GLY A 306 -24.92 10.96 -22.33
N TYR A 307 -23.83 11.73 -22.35
CA TYR A 307 -22.52 11.27 -22.82
C TYR A 307 -21.58 11.01 -21.65
N CYS A 308 -20.83 9.91 -21.74
CA CYS A 308 -19.77 9.59 -20.79
C CYS A 308 -18.53 9.10 -21.53
N LEU A 309 -17.44 8.95 -20.78
CA LEU A 309 -16.24 8.28 -21.27
C LEU A 309 -16.30 6.82 -20.87
N TRP A 310 -16.13 5.94 -21.85
CA TRP A 310 -16.23 4.51 -21.69
C TRP A 310 -14.97 3.82 -22.23
N VAL A 311 -14.58 2.73 -21.57
CA VAL A 311 -13.51 1.84 -21.99
C VAL A 311 -14.00 0.41 -21.79
N GLY A 312 -13.94 -0.41 -22.85
CA GLY A 312 -14.29 -1.82 -22.77
C GLY A 312 -13.65 -2.64 -23.87
N ALA A 313 -13.45 -3.94 -23.59
CA ALA A 313 -12.81 -4.85 -24.52
C ALA A 313 -13.73 -5.13 -25.72
N LYS A 314 -13.33 -4.73 -26.93
CA LYS A 314 -13.96 -5.19 -28.16
C LYS A 314 -13.58 -6.66 -28.37
N GLN A 315 -14.54 -7.56 -28.13
CA GLN A 315 -14.49 -9.00 -28.38
C GLN A 315 -13.59 -9.81 -27.43
N ALA A 316 -14.25 -10.62 -26.59
CA ALA A 316 -13.66 -11.48 -25.57
C ALA A 316 -12.88 -12.70 -26.10
N SER A 317 -12.56 -12.78 -27.40
CA SER A 317 -12.11 -14.04 -28.02
C SER A 317 -10.68 -14.07 -28.55
N THR A 318 -9.87 -12.99 -28.45
CA THR A 318 -8.46 -13.02 -28.92
C THR A 318 -7.48 -12.21 -28.07
N LEU A 319 -7.69 -12.06 -26.77
CA LEU A 319 -6.70 -11.41 -25.89
C LEU A 319 -6.01 -12.44 -25.01
N THR A 320 -4.90 -12.97 -25.53
CA THR A 320 -3.84 -13.50 -24.69
C THR A 320 -3.15 -12.34 -23.95
N HIS A 321 -3.03 -12.50 -22.63
CA HIS A 321 -2.18 -11.76 -21.68
C HIS A 321 -2.67 -10.42 -21.08
N LEU A 322 -2.72 -10.47 -19.74
CA LEU A 322 -2.38 -9.44 -18.75
C LEU A 322 -1.98 -8.05 -19.28
N ASP A 323 -2.57 -6.99 -18.71
CA ASP A 323 -2.23 -5.55 -18.88
C ASP A 323 -2.88 -4.73 -20.02
N SER A 324 -4.21 -4.85 -20.23
CA SER A 324 -4.95 -3.78 -20.93
C SER A 324 -5.09 -2.55 -20.02
N ARG A 325 -4.38 -1.45 -20.35
CA ARG A 325 -4.44 -0.16 -19.63
C ARG A 325 -4.84 0.94 -20.61
N ALA A 326 -5.65 1.89 -20.16
CA ALA A 326 -6.08 3.05 -20.93
C ALA A 326 -5.79 4.34 -20.14
N TYR A 327 -5.19 5.34 -20.78
CA TYR A 327 -4.84 6.61 -20.15
C TYR A 327 -5.76 7.74 -20.64
N LEU A 328 -6.11 8.63 -19.72
CA LEU A 328 -6.91 9.82 -19.98
C LEU A 328 -6.29 11.01 -19.23
N ASN A 329 -5.81 11.99 -19.97
CA ASN A 329 -5.10 13.16 -19.46
C ASN A 329 -5.96 14.41 -19.64
N SER A 330 -6.03 15.28 -18.63
CA SER A 330 -6.67 16.59 -18.77
C SER A 330 -5.66 17.64 -19.25
N SER A 331 -6.16 18.76 -19.80
CA SER A 331 -5.35 19.96 -19.97
C SER A 331 -4.83 20.48 -18.64
N VAL A 332 -3.72 21.23 -18.69
CA VAL A 332 -3.15 21.89 -17.51
C VAL A 332 -4.18 22.83 -16.87
N CYS A 333 -4.64 22.47 -15.67
CA CYS A 333 -5.52 23.31 -14.87
C CYS A 333 -4.70 24.24 -13.98
N HIS A 334 -4.96 25.55 -14.06
CA HIS A 334 -4.32 26.53 -13.18
C HIS A 334 -5.11 26.69 -11.88
N CYS A 335 -4.53 26.18 -10.79
CA CYS A 335 -5.05 26.38 -9.45
C CYS A 335 -4.75 27.79 -8.96
N LEU A 336 -5.73 28.68 -9.08
CA LEU A 336 -5.64 30.07 -8.60
C LEU A 336 -6.00 30.21 -7.10
N GLY A 337 -6.56 29.14 -6.50
CA GLY A 337 -6.85 29.04 -5.07
C GLY A 337 -5.78 28.29 -4.27
N ARG A 338 -5.92 28.28 -2.94
CA ARG A 338 -5.01 27.56 -2.03
C ARG A 338 -5.18 26.03 -2.10
N SER A 339 -6.35 25.56 -2.51
CA SER A 339 -6.69 24.16 -2.76
C SER A 339 -7.49 24.02 -4.06
N CYS A 340 -7.31 22.90 -4.74
CA CYS A 340 -8.07 22.52 -5.93
C CYS A 340 -8.68 21.15 -5.70
N HIS A 341 -9.94 20.99 -6.06
CA HIS A 341 -10.66 19.74 -5.93
C HIS A 341 -11.09 19.25 -7.30
N LEU A 342 -10.79 17.98 -7.61
CA LEU A 342 -11.33 17.27 -8.76
C LEU A 342 -12.46 16.36 -8.25
N GLN A 343 -13.65 16.52 -8.82
CA GLN A 343 -14.81 15.68 -8.51
C GLN A 343 -15.32 15.05 -9.81
N PHE A 344 -15.60 13.75 -9.78
CA PHE A 344 -16.15 13.00 -10.90
C PHE A 344 -16.93 11.79 -10.39
N TYR A 345 -17.79 11.24 -11.25
CA TYR A 345 -18.56 10.04 -10.99
C TYR A 345 -18.07 8.91 -11.88
N TYR A 346 -18.07 7.67 -11.38
CA TYR A 346 -17.60 6.51 -12.14
C TYR A 346 -18.40 5.25 -11.79
N SER A 347 -18.38 4.27 -12.69
CA SER A 347 -18.87 2.91 -12.49
C SER A 347 -17.88 1.94 -13.12
N MET A 348 -17.63 0.79 -12.49
CA MET A 348 -16.61 -0.18 -12.91
C MET A 348 -16.91 -1.59 -12.39
N GLU A 349 -16.52 -2.60 -13.17
CA GLU A 349 -16.64 -4.03 -12.84
C GLU A 349 -15.30 -4.72 -13.13
N ASN A 350 -14.78 -5.50 -12.18
CA ASN A 350 -13.53 -6.27 -12.29
C ASN A 350 -12.33 -5.47 -12.88
N SER A 351 -12.28 -4.17 -12.60
CA SER A 351 -11.32 -3.21 -13.16
C SER A 351 -10.71 -2.36 -12.05
N VAL A 352 -9.74 -1.49 -12.36
CA VAL A 352 -9.16 -0.52 -11.40
C VAL A 352 -9.05 0.86 -12.05
N LEU A 353 -9.73 1.87 -11.49
CA LEU A 353 -9.58 3.28 -11.91
C LEU A 353 -8.55 3.97 -11.01
N ARG A 354 -7.56 4.65 -11.61
CA ARG A 354 -6.53 5.41 -10.89
C ARG A 354 -6.53 6.86 -11.35
N VAL A 355 -6.55 7.78 -10.41
CA VAL A 355 -6.46 9.23 -10.67
C VAL A 355 -5.18 9.76 -10.06
N GLY A 356 -4.43 10.55 -10.81
CA GLY A 356 -3.16 11.14 -10.36
C GLY A 356 -2.96 12.53 -10.93
N LEU A 357 -2.18 13.34 -10.22
CA LEU A 357 -1.78 14.68 -10.65
C LEU A 357 -0.39 14.61 -11.30
N SER A 358 -0.26 15.20 -12.49
CA SER A 358 1.02 15.36 -13.19
C SER A 358 1.41 16.83 -13.18
N ASN A 359 2.68 17.15 -12.87
CA ASN A 359 3.17 18.53 -12.75
C ASN A 359 4.39 18.71 -13.65
N ASP A 360 4.34 19.63 -14.62
CA ASP A 360 5.31 19.74 -15.71
C ASP A 360 6.71 20.26 -15.31
N LYS A 361 6.96 20.56 -14.03
CA LYS A 361 8.26 21.09 -13.59
C LYS A 361 9.13 20.17 -12.75
N VAL A 362 8.61 19.06 -12.24
CA VAL A 362 9.40 18.00 -11.58
C VAL A 362 8.57 16.74 -11.71
N GLY A 363 9.16 15.67 -12.25
CA GLY A 363 8.49 14.38 -12.41
C GLY A 363 7.62 14.03 -11.20
N ILE A 364 6.34 13.79 -11.49
CA ILE A 364 5.29 13.22 -10.64
C ILE A 364 5.63 13.24 -9.14
N LYS A 365 5.35 14.36 -8.48
CA LYS A 365 5.15 14.37 -7.03
C LYS A 365 3.70 14.02 -6.76
N LYS A 366 3.45 12.85 -6.15
CA LYS A 366 2.11 12.40 -5.77
C LYS A 366 1.78 12.87 -4.35
N LEU A 367 0.57 13.40 -4.22
CA LEU A 367 -0.17 13.68 -2.98
C LEU A 367 -0.70 12.39 -2.38
#